data_AF-X1FXM3-F1
#
_entry.id   AF-X1FXM3-F1
#
_cell.length_a   1.000
_cell.length_b   1.000
_cell.length_c   1.000
_cell.angle_alpha   90.00
_cell.angle_beta   90.00
_cell.angle_gamma   90.00
#
_symmetry.space_group_name_H-M   'P 1'
#
loop_
_entity.id
_entity.type
_entity.pdbx_description
1 polymer ?
#
loop_
_entity_poly.entity_id
_entity_poly.type
_entity_poly.pdbx_seq_one_letter_code
_entity_poly.pdbx_strand_id
1 'polypeptide(L)' 'MMQKKRLMIGGLFLLTAQIFAQVPLSDKDTLLNQVDKNGLKQGYWKKYYDNGNIKYEGYFKNDKPTGELK' A
#
# COMPACT_ATOMS: atom_id res chain seq x y z
N MET A 1 45.84 4.81 41.22
CA MET A 1 46.31 3.66 40.42
C MET A 1 45.16 2.67 40.29
N MET A 2 44.79 2.32 39.05
CA MET A 2 43.89 1.25 38.59
C MET A 2 42.36 1.29 38.84
N GLN A 3 41.69 1.61 37.72
CA GLN A 3 40.30 1.40 37.32
C GLN A 3 39.84 -0.06 37.47
N LYS A 4 38.73 -0.31 38.18
CA LYS A 4 37.98 -1.57 38.06
C LYS A 4 36.86 -1.39 37.03
N LYS A 5 37.18 -1.88 35.83
CA LYS A 5 36.33 -2.17 34.66
C LYS A 5 34.82 -2.05 34.92
N ARG A 6 34.23 -0.96 34.40
CA ARG A 6 32.80 -0.89 34.13
C ARG A 6 32.47 -2.02 33.16
N LEU A 7 31.79 -3.06 33.64
CA LEU A 7 31.14 -4.06 32.79
C LEU A 7 30.04 -3.33 32.02
N MET A 8 30.39 -2.82 30.84
CA MET A 8 29.40 -2.48 29.84
C MET A 8 28.74 -3.80 29.46
N ILE A 9 27.53 -4.04 29.96
CA ILE A 9 26.55 -4.89 29.26
C ILE A 9 26.21 -4.10 28.01
N GLY A 10 27.12 -4.18 27.03
CA GLY A 10 26.90 -3.69 25.69
C GLY A 10 25.87 -4.58 25.02
N GLY A 11 24.97 -3.94 24.30
CA GLY A 11 24.64 -4.45 22.98
C GLY A 11 23.55 -5.51 22.89
N LEU A 12 22.44 -5.40 23.63
CA LEU A 12 21.24 -6.18 23.30
C LEU A 12 19.91 -5.39 23.30
N PHE A 13 19.96 -4.06 23.39
CA PHE A 13 18.76 -3.20 23.38
C PHE A 13 18.71 -2.23 22.19
N LEU A 14 19.40 -2.54 21.08
CA LEU A 14 19.38 -1.71 19.86
C LEU A 14 18.97 -2.47 18.59
N LEU A 15 18.39 -3.67 18.72
CA LEU A 15 18.01 -4.49 17.55
C LEU A 15 16.50 -4.75 17.41
N THR A 16 15.68 -4.41 18.41
CA THR A 16 14.22 -4.58 18.29
C THR A 16 13.54 -3.44 17.52
N ALA A 17 14.21 -2.30 17.33
CA ALA A 17 13.67 -1.17 16.58
C ALA A 17 13.83 -1.31 15.04
N GLN A 18 14.37 -2.42 14.53
CA GLN A 18 14.53 -2.63 13.09
C GLN A 18 13.36 -3.36 12.41
N ILE A 19 12.34 -3.81 13.16
CA ILE A 19 11.14 -4.43 12.58
C ILE A 19 9.98 -3.42 12.50
N PHE A 20 10.29 -2.19 12.13
CA PHE A 20 9.40 -1.45 11.24
C PHE A 20 10.07 -1.48 9.87
N ALA A 21 10.21 -2.68 9.32
CA ALA A 21 10.44 -2.86 7.91
C ALA A 21 9.29 -2.13 7.23
N GLN A 22 9.60 -0.92 6.80
CA GLN A 22 8.96 -0.12 5.77
C GLN A 22 7.96 -1.03 5.05
N VAL A 23 6.67 -0.96 5.40
CA VAL A 23 5.66 -1.52 4.52
C VAL A 23 5.87 -0.71 3.25
N PRO A 24 6.34 -1.31 2.13
CA PRO A 24 6.24 -0.59 0.88
C PRO A 24 4.74 -0.40 0.73
N LEU A 25 4.28 0.83 0.98
CA LEU A 25 2.96 1.26 0.54
C LEU A 25 3.07 1.13 -0.98
N SER A 26 2.75 -0.06 -1.47
CA SER A 26 2.64 -0.30 -2.89
C SER A 26 1.46 0.58 -3.25
N ASP A 27 1.74 1.70 -3.93
CA ASP A 27 0.77 2.63 -4.49
C ASP A 27 -0.05 1.96 -5.60
N LYS A 28 -0.59 0.78 -5.31
CA LYS A 28 -1.41 0.00 -6.22
C LYS A 28 -2.78 -0.06 -5.60
N ASP A 29 -3.48 1.07 -5.71
CA ASP A 29 -4.93 1.14 -5.81
C ASP A 29 -5.68 0.10 -4.95
N THR A 30 -5.43 0.10 -3.63
CA THR A 30 -6.21 -0.75 -2.72
C THR A 30 -7.68 -0.32 -2.70
N LEU A 31 -7.96 0.90 -3.15
CA LEU A 31 -9.27 1.48 -3.15
C LEU A 31 -9.97 1.18 -4.49
N LEU A 32 -11.01 0.36 -4.40
CA LEU A 32 -11.81 -0.07 -5.54
C LEU A 32 -12.90 0.96 -5.88
N ASN A 33 -13.09 1.22 -7.17
CA ASN A 33 -14.19 2.05 -7.68
C ASN A 33 -14.24 3.47 -7.09
N GLN A 34 -13.08 4.13 -7.00
CA GLN A 34 -13.00 5.48 -6.46
C GLN A 34 -13.37 6.56 -7.47
N VAL A 35 -14.01 7.62 -6.97
CA VAL A 35 -14.28 8.85 -7.71
C VAL A 35 -13.59 10.05 -7.06
N ASP A 36 -13.21 11.04 -7.86
CA ASP A 36 -12.72 12.32 -7.36
C ASP A 36 -13.87 13.24 -6.89
N LYS A 37 -13.52 14.47 -6.49
CA LYS A 37 -14.49 15.50 -6.06
C LYS A 37 -15.51 15.90 -7.13
N ASN A 38 -15.23 15.60 -8.40
CA ASN A 38 -16.11 15.86 -9.53
C ASN A 38 -16.90 14.61 -9.94
N GLY A 39 -16.74 13.49 -9.23
CA GLY A 39 -17.40 12.22 -9.53
C GLY A 39 -16.70 11.39 -10.60
N LEU A 40 -15.50 11.76 -11.06
CA LEU A 40 -14.81 11.06 -12.14
C LEU A 40 -14.01 9.87 -11.61
N LYS A 41 -14.07 8.73 -12.31
CA LYS A 41 -13.35 7.49 -11.95
C LYS A 41 -11.84 7.70 -11.88
N GLN A 42 -11.24 7.21 -10.80
CA GLN A 42 -9.79 7.16 -10.58
C GLN A 42 -9.35 5.75 -10.16
N GLY A 43 -8.15 5.36 -10.57
CA GLY A 43 -7.50 4.12 -10.15
C GLY A 43 -8.19 2.87 -10.68
N TYR A 44 -8.06 1.77 -9.94
CA TYR A 44 -8.63 0.47 -10.32
C TYR A 44 -10.16 0.41 -10.14
N TRP A 45 -10.84 -0.03 -11.19
CA TRP A 45 -12.27 -0.22 -11.25
C TRP A 45 -12.64 -1.65 -11.59
N LYS A 46 -13.74 -2.13 -10.99
CA LYS A 46 -14.39 -3.39 -11.28
C LYS A 46 -15.89 -3.22 -11.21
N LYS A 47 -16.57 -3.51 -12.33
CA LYS A 47 -18.02 -3.53 -12.41
C LYS A 47 -18.49 -4.97 -12.55
N TYR A 48 -19.60 -5.28 -11.89
CA TYR A 48 -20.26 -6.58 -11.98
C TYR A 48 -21.61 -6.44 -12.71
N TYR A 49 -22.06 -7.53 -13.31
CA TYR A 49 -23.44 -7.73 -13.72
C TYR A 49 -24.31 -8.12 -12.51
N ASP A 50 -25.64 -8.06 -12.66
CA ASP A 50 -26.58 -8.44 -11.60
C ASP A 50 -26.46 -9.92 -11.20
N ASN A 51 -25.95 -10.77 -12.10
CA ASN A 51 -25.66 -12.17 -11.83
C ASN A 51 -24.33 -12.40 -11.06
N GLY A 52 -23.62 -11.33 -10.68
CA GLY A 52 -22.36 -11.39 -9.94
C GLY A 52 -21.11 -11.60 -10.81
N ASN A 53 -21.25 -11.82 -12.12
CA ASN A 53 -20.09 -11.95 -13.01
C ASN A 53 -19.45 -10.60 -13.28
N ILE A 54 -18.12 -10.58 -13.50
CA ILE A 54 -17.40 -9.35 -13.85
C ILE A 54 -17.89 -8.87 -15.22
N LYS A 55 -18.30 -7.61 -15.27
CA LYS A 55 -18.68 -6.88 -16.49
C LYS A 55 -17.48 -6.22 -17.14
N TYR A 56 -16.66 -5.55 -16.33
CA TYR A 56 -15.34 -5.10 -16.73
C TYR A 56 -14.47 -4.84 -15.51
N GLU A 57 -13.17 -4.93 -15.67
CA GLU A 57 -12.16 -4.40 -14.74
C GLU A 57 -11.05 -3.65 -15.49
N GLY A 58 -10.47 -2.62 -14.87
CA GLY A 58 -9.38 -1.85 -15.47
C GLY A 58 -9.05 -0.56 -14.72
N TYR A 59 -8.02 0.15 -15.17
CA TYR A 59 -7.58 1.40 -14.56
C TYR A 59 -8.18 2.60 -15.27
N PHE A 60 -8.61 3.61 -14.49
CA PHE A 60 -9.21 4.84 -14.99
C PHE A 60 -8.48 6.07 -14.46
N LYS A 61 -8.45 7.12 -15.29
CA LYS A 61 -8.03 8.46 -14.91
C LYS A 61 -9.00 9.46 -15.51
N ASN A 62 -9.73 10.18 -14.66
CA ASN A 62 -10.77 11.13 -15.08
C ASN A 62 -11.78 10.50 -16.04
N ASP A 63 -12.37 9.36 -15.66
CA ASP A 63 -13.31 8.56 -16.46
C ASP A 63 -12.76 7.91 -17.74
N LYS A 64 -11.49 8.12 -18.06
CA LYS A 64 -10.87 7.51 -19.24
C LYS A 64 -10.07 6.27 -18.85
N PRO A 65 -10.25 5.14 -19.55
CA PRO A 65 -9.42 3.98 -19.31
C PRO A 65 -7.96 4.30 -19.67
N THR A 66 -7.03 3.93 -18.79
CA THR A 66 -5.59 4.13 -19.00
C THR A 66 -4.89 2.89 -19.58
N GLY A 67 -5.67 1.88 -19.97
CA GLY A 67 -5.20 0.62 -20.54
C GLY A 67 -6.36 -0.24 -21.02
N GLU A 68 -6.09 -1.52 -21.24
CA GLU A 68 -7.12 -2.48 -21.64
C GLU A 68 -8.09 -2.75 -20.49
N LEU A 69 -9.37 -2.81 -20.83
CA LEU A 69 -10.42 -3.31 -19.94
C LEU A 69 -10.52 -4.82 -20.12
N LYS A 70 -10.61 -5.55 -19.02
CA LYS A 70 -10.83 -7.00 -18.99
C LYS A 70 -12.27 -7.33 -18.62
#